data_AF-A0A9X5B6J4-F1
#
_entry.id   AF-A0A9X5B6J4-F1
#
_cell.length_a   1.000
_cell.length_b   1.000
_cell.length_c   1.000
_cell.angle_alpha   90.00
_cell.angle_beta   90.00
_cell.angle_gamma   90.00
#
_symmetry.space_group_name_H-M   'P 1'
#
loop_
_entity.id
_entity.type
_entity.pdbx_description
1 polymer ?
#
loop_
_entity_poly.entity_id
_entity_poly.type
_entity_poly.pdbx_seq_one_letter_code
_entity_poly.pdbx_strand_id
1 'polypeptide(L)' 'MAEQSAVSTNLPKWIKAKLYAQISGITTEAQKKKRQRGEWLEGVHWITAPDGGIMVDWRAIDAWVEGNNAVR' A
#
# COMPACT_ATOMS: atom_id res chain seq x y z
N MET A 1 20.96 -18.55 25.98
CA MET A 1 20.89 -18.80 24.53
C MET A 1 19.57 -18.21 24.07
N ALA A 2 19.57 -16.97 23.59
CA ALA A 2 18.34 -16.25 23.25
C ALA A 2 17.90 -16.66 21.85
N GLU A 3 17.00 -17.64 21.77
CA GLU A 3 16.23 -17.93 20.57
C GLU A 3 15.28 -16.76 20.32
N GLN A 4 15.79 -15.74 19.63
CA GLN A 4 14.94 -14.72 19.02
C GLN A 4 14.18 -15.40 17.88
N SER A 5 13.04 -15.99 18.25
CA SER A 5 12.01 -16.42 17.33
C SER A 5 11.67 -15.23 16.46
N ALA A 6 11.99 -15.30 15.17
CA ALA A 6 11.57 -14.31 14.19
C ALA A 6 10.05 -14.26 14.20
N VAL A 7 9.48 -13.29 14.92
CA VAL A 7 8.07 -12.97 14.84
C VAL A 7 7.78 -12.64 13.39
N SER A 8 7.25 -13.63 12.67
CA SER A 8 6.76 -13.43 11.32
C SER A 8 5.53 -12.55 11.45
N THR A 9 5.72 -11.23 11.56
CA THR A 9 4.63 -10.28 11.59
C THR A 9 3.95 -10.40 10.24
N ASN A 10 2.89 -11.22 10.20
CA ASN A 10 1.96 -11.32 9.09
C ASN A 10 1.13 -10.04 9.08
N LEU A 11 1.81 -8.91 8.80
CA LEU A 11 1.14 -7.66 8.49
C LEU A 11 0.27 -7.96 7.26
N PRO A 12 -1.04 -7.68 7.34
CA PRO A 12 -1.90 -7.85 6.18
C PRO A 12 -1.32 -7.01 5.05
N LYS A 13 -1.14 -7.65 3.89
CA LYS A 13 -0.66 -6.99 2.67
C LYS A 13 -1.58 -5.82 2.30
N TRP A 14 -2.88 -6.06 2.43
CA TRP A 14 -3.94 -5.10 2.16
C TRP A 14 -4.37 -4.37 3.42
N ILE A 15 -4.29 -3.05 3.41
CA ILE A 15 -4.81 -2.20 4.49
C ILE A 15 -5.80 -1.19 3.92
N LYS A 16 -6.75 -0.73 4.75
CA LYS A 16 -7.73 0.28 4.29
C LYS A 16 -7.00 1.57 3.90
N ALA A 17 -7.45 2.21 2.82
CA ALA A 17 -6.90 3.51 2.38
C ALA A 17 -6.85 4.56 3.51
N LYS A 18 -7.86 4.56 4.40
CA LYS A 18 -7.91 5.42 5.59
C LYS A 18 -6.84 5.10 6.64
N LEU A 19 -6.47 3.83 6.79
CA LEU A 19 -5.39 3.42 7.69
C LEU A 19 -4.03 3.77 7.08
N TYR A 20 -3.84 3.46 5.80
CA TYR A 20 -2.61 3.85 5.08
C TYR A 20 -2.39 5.37 5.11
N ALA A 21 -3.46 6.17 5.00
CA ALA A 21 -3.35 7.61 5.10
C ALA A 21 -2.81 8.09 6.46
N GLN A 22 -3.12 7.37 7.55
CA GLN A 22 -2.61 7.67 8.88
C GLN A 22 -1.16 7.21 9.06
N ILE A 23 -0.79 6.06 8.49
CA ILE A 23 0.55 5.47 8.64
C ILE A 23 1.57 6.19 7.74
N SER A 24 1.25 6.35 6.46
CA SER A 24 2.15 6.93 5.45
C SER A 24 2.12 8.46 5.46
N GLY A 25 1.08 9.08 6.04
CA GLY A 25 0.87 10.53 5.98
C GLY A 25 0.30 11.02 4.63
N ILE A 26 0.10 10.12 3.66
CA ILE A 26 -0.51 10.43 2.36
C ILE A 26 -2.03 10.46 2.51
N THR A 27 -2.63 11.64 2.39
CA THR A 27 -4.10 11.80 2.45
C THR A 27 -4.82 10.93 1.42
N THR A 28 -6.05 10.51 1.75
CA THR A 28 -6.90 9.72 0.85
C THR A 28 -7.16 10.43 -0.49
N GLU A 29 -7.14 11.76 -0.50
CA GLU A 29 -7.20 12.58 -1.72
C GLU A 29 -5.95 12.44 -2.59
N ALA A 30 -4.76 12.46 -1.99
CA ALA A 30 -3.52 12.20 -2.72
C ALA A 30 -3.50 10.78 -3.32
N GLN A 31 -4.00 9.78 -2.57
CA GLN A 31 -4.18 8.42 -3.08
C GLN A 31 -5.17 8.36 -4.26
N LYS A 32 -6.28 9.12 -4.20
CA LYS A 32 -7.23 9.24 -5.32
C LYS A 32 -6.56 9.90 -6.53
N LYS A 33 -5.80 10.98 -6.33
CA LYS A 33 -5.05 11.65 -7.41
C LYS A 33 -4.05 10.71 -8.07
N LYS A 34 -3.29 9.93 -7.29
CA LYS A 34 -2.33 8.93 -7.81
C LYS A 34 -3.01 7.85 -8.63
N ARG A 35 -4.18 7.36 -8.17
CA ARG A 35 -5.01 6.43 -8.95
C ARG A 35 -5.53 7.05 -10.24
N GLN A 36 -6.02 8.29 -10.20
CA GLN A 36 -6.49 9.00 -11.40
C GLN A 36 -5.37 9.31 -12.39
N ARG A 37 -4.15 9.57 -11.90
CA ARG A 37 -2.96 9.77 -12.73
C ARG A 37 -2.43 8.48 -13.37
N GLY A 38 -2.95 7.31 -12.96
CA GLY A 38 -2.43 6.02 -13.41
C GLY A 38 -1.12 5.60 -12.76
N GLU A 39 -0.64 6.34 -11.74
CA GLU A 39 0.55 5.94 -10.98
C GLU A 39 0.28 4.65 -10.18
N TRP A 40 -0.98 4.45 -9.75
CA TRP A 40 -1.39 3.31 -8.93
C TRP A 40 -2.29 2.35 -9.71
N LEU A 41 -1.77 1.17 -10.01
CA LEU A 41 -2.47 0.12 -10.73
C LEU A 41 -3.46 -0.64 -9.81
N GLU A 42 -4.68 -0.87 -10.30
CA GLU A 42 -5.67 -1.75 -9.66
C GLU A 42 -5.16 -3.20 -9.69
N GLY A 43 -5.26 -3.92 -8.57
CA GLY A 43 -4.71 -5.27 -8.40
C GLY A 43 -3.25 -5.31 -7.94
N VAL A 44 -2.49 -4.22 -8.05
CA VAL A 44 -1.10 -4.11 -7.57
C VAL A 44 -1.02 -3.19 -6.35
N HIS A 45 -1.39 -1.92 -6.53
CA HIS A 45 -1.27 -0.89 -5.48
C HIS A 45 -2.55 -0.76 -4.67
N TRP A 46 -3.70 -1.07 -5.27
CA TRP A 46 -4.99 -0.98 -4.61
C TRP A 46 -5.97 -2.01 -5.16
N ILE A 47 -6.92 -2.43 -4.32
CA ILE A 47 -8.03 -3.31 -4.70
C ILE A 47 -9.34 -2.79 -4.11
N THR A 48 -10.43 -3.17 -4.75
CA THR A 48 -11.77 -3.04 -4.19
C THR A 48 -12.06 -4.31 -3.39
N ALA A 49 -12.28 -4.17 -2.09
CA ALA A 49 -12.73 -5.26 -1.24
C ALA A 49 -14.15 -5.70 -1.65
N PRO A 50 -14.57 -6.95 -1.36
CA PRO A 50 -15.95 -7.40 -1.58
C PRO A 50 -16.99 -6.58 -0.80
N ASP A 51 -16.58 -5.87 0.25
CA ASP A 51 -17.38 -4.93 1.05
C ASP A 51 -17.56 -3.55 0.37
N GLY A 52 -16.97 -3.32 -0.81
CA GLY A 52 -16.97 -2.03 -1.51
C GLY A 52 -15.93 -1.02 -1.01
N GLY A 53 -15.14 -1.38 0.00
CA GLY A 53 -14.06 -0.56 0.54
C GLY A 53 -12.78 -0.61 -0.29
N ILE A 54 -12.07 0.52 -0.40
CA ILE A 54 -10.74 0.55 -1.03
C ILE A 54 -9.68 0.06 -0.04
N MET A 55 -8.95 -0.96 -0.45
CA MET A 55 -7.73 -1.41 0.22
C MET A 55 -6.53 -1.06 -0.64
N VAL A 56 -5.42 -0.75 0.02
CA VAL A 56 -4.14 -0.41 -0.60
C VAL A 56 -3.07 -1.36 -0.10
N ASP A 57 -2.20 -1.79 -1.00
CA ASP A 57 -1.04 -2.60 -0.65
C ASP A 57 0.12 -1.66 -0.35
N TRP A 58 0.43 -1.53 0.93
CA TRP A 58 1.46 -0.61 1.37
C TRP A 58 2.85 -1.02 0.89
N ARG A 59 3.11 -2.33 0.67
CA ARG A 59 4.40 -2.82 0.18
C ARG A 59 4.59 -2.52 -1.30
N ALA A 60 3.54 -2.70 -2.10
CA ALA A 60 3.58 -2.33 -3.51
C ALA A 60 3.78 -0.81 -3.68
N ILE A 61 3.14 -0.01 -2.83
CA ILE A 61 3.35 1.44 -2.84
C ILE A 61 4.75 1.80 -2.36
N ASP A 62 5.29 1.16 -1.33
CA ASP A 62 6.67 1.38 -0.87
C ASP A 62 7.67 1.12 -2.00
N ALA A 63 7.55 -0.03 -2.67
CA ALA A 63 8.37 -0.38 -3.83
C ALA A 63 8.23 0.61 -5.00
N TRP A 64 7.04 1.22 -5.16
CA TRP A 64 6.81 2.28 -6.13
C TRP A 64 7.47 3.61 -5.70
N VAL A 65 7.39 3.99 -4.42
CA VAL A 65 8.00 5.19 -3.85
C VAL A 65 9.52 5.10 -3.89
N GLU A 66 10.09 3.93 -3.61
CA GLU A 66 11.53 3.64 -3.74
C GLU A 66 12.04 3.76 -5.18
N GLY A 67 11.15 4.00 -6.15
CA GLY A 67 11.54 4.38 -7.50
C GLY A 67 11.92 3.20 -8.38
N ASN A 68 11.46 1.99 -8.09
CA ASN A 68 11.60 0.88 -9.03
C ASN A 68 10.77 1.07 -10.32
N ASN A 69 10.08 2.20 -10.46
CA ASN A 69 9.74 2.77 -11.75
C ASN A 69 10.99 3.43 -12.37
N ALA A 70 11.96 2.59 -12.75
CA ALA A 70 13.10 2.97 -13.56
C ALA A 70 12.60 3.33 -14.97
N VAL A 71 12.05 4.53 -15.12
CA VAL A 71 11.92 5.17 -16.43
C VAL A 71 13.31 5.69 -16.77
N ARG A 72 14.07 4.89 -17.51
CA ARG A 72 15.15 5.38 -18.36
C ARG A 72 14.58 5.67 -19.74
#